data_AF-A0A7S3QRY1-F1
#
_entry.id   AF-A0A7S3QRY1-F1
#
_cell.length_a   1.000
_cell.length_b   1.000
_cell.length_c   1.000
_cell.angle_alpha   90.00
_cell.angle_beta   90.00
_cell.angle_gamma   90.00
#
_symmetry.space_group_name_H-M   'P 1'
#
loop_
_entity.id
_entity.type
_entity.pdbx_description
1 polymer ?
#
loop_
_entity_poly.entity_id
_entity_poly.type
_entity_poly.pdbx_seq_one_letter_code
_entity_poly.pdbx_strand_id
1 'polypeptide(L)'
;MDDNLLDYKHNHPINVSNCVAMLLKIFNNVLEHPEEQKFRQVKAGGNAFRNNISSIKGGEKLMTLAGWRVQVKDMEKYYVFEGDPGSRKMDILRETANTLQKAMATVNEKAERKRQEMQAAGAMEKARKEQILRALEDDKEDRKLRSGKASGNM
;
A
#
# COMPACT_ATOMS: atom_id res chain seq x y z
N MET A 1 18.33 -13.02 -0.86
CA MET A 1 16.93 -13.04 -1.36
C MET A 1 16.94 -12.36 -2.71
N ASP A 2 16.34 -12.96 -3.75
CA ASP A 2 16.27 -12.36 -5.08
C ASP A 2 15.69 -10.94 -5.02
N ASP A 3 16.38 -9.97 -5.62
CA ASP A 3 15.97 -8.56 -5.70
C ASP A 3 14.66 -8.31 -6.49
N ASN A 4 14.09 -9.37 -7.08
CA ASN A 4 12.90 -9.33 -7.95
C ASN A 4 11.70 -10.10 -7.38
N LEU A 5 11.65 -10.34 -6.07
CA LEU A 5 10.62 -11.20 -5.47
C LEU A 5 9.19 -10.62 -5.59
N LEU A 6 9.08 -9.29 -5.60
CA LEU A 6 7.88 -8.56 -6.00
C LEU A 6 8.30 -7.59 -7.10
N ASP A 7 7.87 -7.91 -8.31
CA ASP A 7 8.29 -7.18 -9.50
C ASP A 7 7.57 -5.82 -9.56
N TYR A 8 8.16 -4.80 -8.95
CA TYR A 8 7.65 -3.43 -8.96
C TYR A 8 7.65 -2.80 -10.36
N LYS A 9 8.36 -3.39 -11.32
CA LYS A 9 8.37 -2.89 -12.71
C LYS A 9 7.11 -3.32 -13.47
N HIS A 10 6.49 -4.42 -13.07
CA HIS A 10 5.36 -5.02 -13.78
C HIS A 10 4.04 -5.00 -12.98
N ASN A 11 4.08 -4.60 -11.71
CA ASN A 11 2.89 -4.50 -10.85
C ASN A 11 2.68 -3.05 -10.40
N HIS A 12 1.42 -2.60 -10.41
CA HIS A 12 1.07 -1.31 -9.83
C HIS A 12 1.39 -1.30 -8.32
N PRO A 13 2.02 -0.26 -7.75
CA PRO A 13 2.45 -0.25 -6.35
C PRO A 13 1.34 -0.56 -5.34
N ILE A 14 0.11 -0.09 -5.60
CA ILE A 14 -1.05 -0.40 -4.75
C ILE A 14 -1.35 -1.90 -4.73
N ASN A 15 -1.25 -2.57 -5.87
CA ASN A 15 -1.52 -4.01 -5.98
C ASN A 15 -0.44 -4.82 -5.26
N VAL A 16 0.82 -4.37 -5.33
CA VAL A 16 1.91 -4.97 -4.55
C VAL A 16 1.67 -4.80 -3.05
N SER A 17 1.26 -3.61 -2.60
CA SER A 17 0.93 -3.34 -1.19
C SER A 17 -0.22 -4.23 -0.71
N ASN A 18 -1.29 -4.35 -1.49
CA ASN A 18 -2.43 -5.23 -1.17
C ASN A 18 -2.02 -6.70 -1.10
N CYS A 19 -1.15 -7.16 -2.00
CA CYS A 19 -0.58 -8.50 -1.95
C CYS A 19 0.17 -8.75 -0.65
N VAL A 20 1.10 -7.85 -0.30
CA VAL A 20 1.90 -7.97 0.92
C VAL A 20 1.02 -7.95 2.17
N ALA A 21 0.03 -7.06 2.22
CA ALA A 21 -0.94 -6.99 3.32
C ALA A 21 -1.72 -8.30 3.48
N MET A 22 -2.18 -8.90 2.37
CA MET A 22 -2.89 -10.17 2.40
C MET A 22 -1.99 -11.33 2.84
N LEU A 23 -0.74 -11.38 2.37
CA LEU A 23 0.24 -12.38 2.78
C LEU A 23 0.56 -12.27 4.28
N LEU A 24 0.80 -11.07 4.79
CA LEU A 24 1.03 -10.82 6.20
C LEU A 24 -0.14 -11.28 7.05
N LYS A 25 -1.38 -10.99 6.63
CA LYS A 25 -2.58 -11.48 7.32
C LYS A 25 -2.61 -13.01 7.38
N ILE A 26 -2.36 -13.69 6.26
CA ILE A 26 -2.33 -15.16 6.21
C ILE A 26 -1.24 -15.72 7.13
N PHE A 27 -0.04 -15.15 7.09
CA PHE A 27 1.10 -15.64 7.87
C PHE A 27 0.92 -15.38 9.37
N ASN A 28 0.46 -14.18 9.74
CA ASN A 28 0.24 -13.81 11.13
C ASN A 28 -0.88 -14.63 11.77
N ASN A 29 -1.96 -14.94 11.04
CA ASN A 29 -2.99 -15.84 11.55
C ASN A 29 -2.43 -17.20 11.98
N VAL A 30 -1.47 -17.76 11.24
CA VAL A 30 -0.81 -19.03 11.59
C VAL A 30 0.19 -18.84 12.74
N LEU A 31 0.89 -17.71 12.79
CA LEU A 31 1.86 -17.39 13.84
C LEU A 31 1.19 -17.13 15.20
N GLU A 32 0.04 -16.47 15.20
CA GLU A 32 -0.74 -16.11 16.39
C GLU A 32 -1.59 -17.27 16.90
N HIS A 33 -2.12 -18.09 15.97
CA HIS A 33 -3.01 -19.21 16.28
C HIS A 33 -2.51 -20.50 15.63
N PRO A 34 -1.36 -21.05 16.07
CA PRO A 34 -0.72 -22.17 15.40
C PRO A 34 -1.53 -23.48 15.52
N GLU A 35 -2.41 -23.67 16.49
CA GLU A 35 -3.24 -24.86 16.60
C GLU A 35 -4.46 -24.83 15.66
N GLU A 36 -4.84 -23.67 15.13
CA GLU A 36 -6.04 -23.50 14.32
C GLU A 36 -5.84 -23.94 12.86
N GLN A 37 -6.31 -25.15 12.54
CA GLN A 37 -6.17 -25.74 11.20
C GLN A 37 -6.78 -24.88 10.07
N LYS A 38 -7.85 -24.12 10.35
CA LYS A 38 -8.49 -23.26 9.34
C LYS A 38 -7.57 -22.17 8.80
N PHE A 39 -6.60 -21.71 9.61
CA PHE A 39 -5.64 -20.68 9.19
C PHE A 39 -4.47 -21.26 8.42
N ARG A 40 -4.24 -22.57 8.53
CA ARG A 40 -3.16 -23.30 7.85
C ARG A 40 -3.51 -23.73 6.44
N GLN A 41 -4.70 -23.39 5.95
CA GLN A 41 -5.19 -23.75 4.62
C GLN A 41 -5.82 -22.55 3.95
N VAL A 42 -5.42 -22.29 2.70
CA VAL A 42 -5.95 -21.20 1.89
C VAL A 42 -6.33 -21.72 0.51
N LYS A 43 -7.61 -21.55 0.14
CA LYS A 43 -8.12 -21.93 -1.18
C LYS A 43 -7.59 -20.98 -2.25
N ALA A 44 -6.83 -21.49 -3.22
CA ALA A 44 -6.24 -20.68 -4.29
C ALA A 44 -7.30 -20.05 -5.21
N GLY A 45 -8.43 -20.74 -5.40
CA GLY A 45 -9.56 -20.23 -6.19
C GLY A 45 -10.41 -19.16 -5.50
N GLY A 46 -10.15 -18.84 -4.22
CA GLY A 46 -10.89 -17.81 -3.50
C GLY A 46 -10.67 -16.42 -4.10
N ASN A 47 -11.72 -15.60 -4.21
CA ASN A 47 -11.65 -14.27 -4.81
C ASN A 47 -10.54 -13.40 -4.19
N ALA A 48 -10.40 -13.42 -2.85
CA ALA A 48 -9.36 -12.67 -2.16
C ALA A 48 -7.94 -13.15 -2.52
N PHE A 49 -7.74 -14.47 -2.64
CA PHE A 49 -6.44 -15.03 -3.02
C PHE A 49 -6.11 -14.70 -4.48
N ARG A 50 -7.08 -14.93 -5.39
CA ARG A 50 -6.88 -14.67 -6.82
C ARG A 50 -6.56 -13.20 -7.08
N ASN A 51 -7.33 -12.29 -6.49
CA ASN A 51 -7.22 -10.86 -6.78
C ASN A 51 -5.99 -10.20 -6.15
N ASN A 52 -5.50 -10.73 -5.02
CA ASN A 52 -4.40 -10.09 -4.28
C ASN A 52 -3.08 -10.86 -4.32
N ILE A 53 -3.07 -12.17 -4.59
CA ILE A 53 -1.86 -13.01 -4.54
C ILE A 53 -1.56 -13.62 -5.91
N SER A 54 -2.52 -14.34 -6.50
CA SER A 54 -2.29 -15.06 -7.77
C SER A 54 -2.12 -14.12 -8.97
N SER A 55 -2.86 -13.02 -8.99
CA SER A 55 -2.76 -11.96 -10.01
C SER A 55 -1.45 -11.17 -9.97
N ILE A 56 -0.69 -11.26 -8.87
CA ILE A 56 0.49 -10.45 -8.63
C ILE A 56 1.73 -11.29 -8.89
N LYS A 57 2.55 -10.85 -9.85
CA LYS A 57 3.79 -11.55 -10.21
C LYS A 57 4.71 -11.61 -8.99
N GLY A 58 4.93 -12.83 -8.49
CA GLY A 58 5.73 -13.11 -7.28
C GLY A 58 4.92 -13.44 -6.02
N GLY A 59 3.61 -13.20 -6.00
CA GLY A 59 2.75 -13.47 -4.84
C GLY A 59 2.71 -14.95 -4.43
N GLU A 60 2.49 -15.86 -5.37
CA GLU A 60 2.53 -17.31 -5.08
C GLU A 60 3.95 -17.80 -4.72
N LYS A 61 5.01 -17.19 -5.29
CA LYS A 61 6.41 -17.52 -4.95
C LYS A 61 6.70 -17.19 -3.48
N LEU A 62 6.15 -16.08 -2.96
CA LEU A 62 6.26 -15.70 -1.56
C LEU A 62 5.61 -16.73 -0.63
N MET A 63 4.42 -17.26 -0.98
CA MET A 63 3.80 -18.35 -0.22
C MET A 63 4.75 -19.55 -0.13
N THR A 64 5.32 -19.98 -1.26
CA THR A 64 6.24 -21.13 -1.30
C THR A 64 7.51 -20.91 -0.48
N LEU A 65 8.09 -19.70 -0.53
CA LEU A 65 9.26 -19.32 0.26
C LEU A 65 8.97 -19.27 1.75
N ALA A 66 7.78 -18.83 2.13
CA ALA A 66 7.29 -18.86 3.51
C ALA A 66 6.98 -20.29 4.02
N GLY A 67 7.20 -21.32 3.20
CA GLY A 67 7.04 -22.73 3.59
C GLY A 67 5.67 -23.33 3.25
N TRP A 68 4.80 -22.60 2.57
CA TRP A 68 3.52 -23.14 2.10
C TRP A 68 3.73 -24.11 0.94
N ARG A 69 2.84 -25.10 0.86
CA ARG A 69 2.85 -26.13 -0.19
C ARG A 69 1.49 -26.19 -0.87
N VAL A 70 1.52 -26.43 -2.17
CA VAL A 70 0.30 -26.63 -2.95
C VAL A 70 -0.19 -28.06 -2.72
N GLN A 71 -1.47 -28.20 -2.38
CA GLN A 71 -2.17 -29.47 -2.33
C GLN A 71 -3.44 -29.38 -3.14
N VAL A 72 -3.83 -30.47 -3.79
CA VAL A 72 -5.12 -30.58 -4.48
C VAL A 72 -6.04 -31.44 -3.63
N LYS A 73 -7.18 -30.88 -3.27
CA LYS A 73 -8.23 -31.57 -2.51
C LYS A 73 -9.56 -31.31 -3.20
N ASP A 74 -10.34 -32.35 -3.46
CA ASP A 74 -11.65 -32.24 -4.11
C ASP A 74 -11.62 -31.45 -5.43
N MET A 75 -10.58 -31.69 -6.26
CA MET A 75 -10.31 -30.98 -7.52
C MET A 75 -10.02 -29.47 -7.37
N GLU A 76 -9.78 -29.00 -6.15
CA GLU A 76 -9.45 -27.61 -5.87
C GLU A 76 -8.02 -27.45 -5.35
N LYS A 77 -7.33 -26.40 -5.80
CA LYS A 77 -5.97 -26.05 -5.37
C LYS A 77 -6.02 -25.31 -4.03
N TYR A 78 -5.30 -25.83 -3.04
CA TYR A 78 -5.08 -25.23 -1.73
C TYR A 78 -3.60 -24.95 -1.49
N TYR A 79 -3.30 -23.89 -0.75
CA TYR A 79 -2.01 -23.69 -0.10
C TYR A 79 -2.14 -24.15 1.35
N VAL A 80 -1.28 -25.07 1.75
CA VAL A 80 -1.29 -25.68 3.08
C VAL A 80 0.04 -25.42 3.78
N PHE A 81 -0.02 -25.07 5.06
CA PHE A 81 1.14 -24.87 5.92
C PHE A 81 1.25 -25.97 6.99
N GLU A 82 2.22 -26.85 6.80
CA GLU A 82 2.47 -28.04 7.63
C GLU A 82 3.68 -27.84 8.56
N GLY A 83 3.80 -26.67 9.18
CA GLY A 83 4.85 -26.38 10.16
C GLY A 83 4.35 -26.48 11.59
N ASP A 84 4.92 -27.39 12.38
CA ASP A 84 4.58 -27.52 13.81
C ASP A 84 5.12 -26.33 14.61
N PRO A 85 4.51 -26.00 15.77
CA PRO A 85 5.06 -25.01 16.70
C PRO A 85 6.52 -25.32 17.05
N GLY A 86 7.41 -24.33 16.93
CA GLY A 86 8.85 -24.49 17.18
C GLY A 86 9.63 -25.20 16.08
N SER A 87 8.99 -25.58 14.98
CA SER A 87 9.70 -26.16 13.82
C SER A 87 10.44 -25.10 13.00
N ARG A 88 11.46 -25.54 12.26
CA ARG A 88 12.17 -24.67 11.30
C ARG A 88 11.25 -24.03 10.26
N LYS A 89 10.14 -24.68 9.89
CA LYS A 89 9.14 -24.09 8.98
C LYS A 89 8.44 -22.88 9.62
N MET A 90 8.16 -22.93 10.92
CA MET A 90 7.62 -21.79 11.65
C MET A 90 8.61 -20.64 11.77
N ASP A 91 9.90 -20.94 11.95
CA ASP A 91 10.93 -19.91 11.96
C ASP A 91 11.04 -19.21 10.59
N ILE A 92 11.03 -19.99 9.51
CA ILE A 92 11.01 -19.45 8.13
C ILE A 92 9.77 -18.57 7.90
N LEU A 93 8.59 -19.02 8.33
CA LEU A 93 7.36 -18.24 8.22
C LEU A 93 7.48 -16.91 8.97
N ARG A 94 8.00 -16.94 10.19
CA ARG A 94 8.20 -15.75 11.04
C ARG A 94 9.22 -14.78 10.44
N GLU A 95 10.36 -15.28 9.97
CA GLU A 95 11.38 -14.47 9.30
C GLU A 95 10.85 -13.83 8.01
N THR A 96 10.07 -14.59 7.25
CA THR A 96 9.44 -14.09 6.02
C THR A 96 8.42 -13.01 6.33
N ALA A 97 7.54 -13.23 7.32
CA ALA A 97 6.58 -12.23 7.78
C ALA A 97 7.28 -10.95 8.28
N ASN A 98 8.32 -11.08 9.09
CA ASN A 98 9.10 -9.94 9.58
C ASN A 98 9.77 -9.15 8.44
N THR A 99 10.33 -9.85 7.46
CA THR A 99 10.93 -9.21 6.27
C THR A 99 9.88 -8.44 5.47
N LEU A 100 8.71 -9.05 5.24
CA LEU A 100 7.60 -8.40 4.55
C LEU A 100 7.06 -7.18 5.31
N GLN A 101 6.94 -7.27 6.63
CA GLN A 101 6.49 -6.18 7.49
C GLN A 101 7.42 -4.96 7.38
N LYS A 102 8.74 -5.18 7.45
CA LYS A 102 9.75 -4.14 7.29
C LYS A 102 9.69 -3.49 5.91
N ALA A 103 9.59 -4.31 4.86
CA ALA A 103 9.47 -3.82 3.50
C ALA A 103 8.21 -2.95 3.32
N MET A 104 7.07 -3.40 3.87
CA MET A 104 5.81 -2.65 3.81
C MET A 104 5.87 -1.33 4.57
N ALA A 105 6.49 -1.30 5.76
CA ALA A 105 6.69 -0.08 6.52
C ALA A 105 7.52 0.95 5.73
N THR A 106 8.63 0.52 5.14
CA THR A 106 9.48 1.40 4.30
C THR A 106 8.73 1.95 3.09
N VAL A 107 7.87 1.15 2.44
CA VAL A 107 7.06 1.60 1.30
C VAL A 107 5.99 2.59 1.75
N ASN A 108 5.29 2.31 2.85
CA ASN A 108 4.24 3.18 3.38
C ASN A 108 4.80 4.53 3.83
N GLU A 109 5.93 4.55 4.52
CA GLU A 109 6.61 5.80 4.92
C GLU A 109 6.97 6.66 3.72
N LYS A 110 7.54 6.06 2.66
CA LYS A 110 7.88 6.78 1.42
C LYS A 110 6.63 7.29 0.70
N ALA A 111 5.56 6.49 0.65
CA ALA A 111 4.30 6.86 0.02
C ALA A 111 3.62 8.02 0.75
N GLU A 112 3.59 7.97 2.08
CA GLU A 112 2.99 9.00 2.92
C GLU A 112 3.79 10.31 2.84
N ARG A 113 5.13 10.26 2.90
CA ARG A 113 5.96 11.44 2.70
C ARG A 113 5.67 12.13 1.36
N LYS A 114 5.59 11.36 0.27
CA LYS A 114 5.26 11.90 -1.06
C LYS A 114 3.85 12.50 -1.10
N ARG A 115 2.89 11.89 -0.42
CA ARG A 115 1.51 12.40 -0.32
C ARG A 115 1.48 13.74 0.41
N GLN A 116 2.22 13.86 1.52
CA GLN A 116 2.34 15.10 2.29
C GLN A 116 3.03 16.20 1.47
N GLU A 117 4.10 15.88 0.76
CA GLU A 117 4.79 16.83 -0.14
C GLU A 117 3.85 17.33 -1.25
N MET A 118 3.08 16.45 -1.89
CA MET A 118 2.11 16.83 -2.93
C MET A 118 0.97 17.69 -2.36
N GLN A 119 0.46 17.36 -1.18
CA GLN A 119 -0.58 18.15 -0.51
C GLN A 119 -0.07 19.53 -0.10
N ALA A 120 1.15 19.61 0.45
CA ALA A 120 1.79 20.87 0.81
C ALA A 120 2.04 21.74 -0.43
N ALA A 121 2.55 21.16 -1.52
CA ALA A 121 2.76 21.88 -2.78
C ALA A 121 1.43 22.39 -3.37
N GLY A 122 0.38 21.56 -3.37
CA GLY A 122 -0.95 21.97 -3.81
C GLY A 122 -1.58 23.06 -2.94
N ALA A 123 -1.40 22.99 -1.62
CA ALA A 123 -1.86 24.01 -0.69
C ALA A 123 -1.12 25.34 -0.87
N MET A 124 0.20 25.30 -1.05
CA MET A 124 1.01 26.50 -1.33
C MET A 124 0.61 27.15 -2.65
N GLU A 125 0.41 26.38 -3.71
CA GLU A 125 -0.01 26.92 -5.01
C GLU A 125 -1.41 27.54 -4.93
N LYS A 126 -2.34 26.92 -4.20
CA LYS A 126 -3.67 27.49 -3.96
C LYS A 126 -3.58 28.80 -3.18
N ALA A 127 -2.82 28.83 -2.08
CA ALA A 127 -2.61 30.03 -1.28
C ALA A 127 -1.97 31.17 -2.07
N ARG A 128 -1.00 30.85 -2.95
CA ARG A 128 -0.37 31.83 -3.84
C ARG A 128 -1.36 32.45 -4.82
N LYS A 129 -2.22 31.63 -5.44
CA LYS A 129 -3.27 32.14 -6.34
C LYS A 129 -4.26 33.04 -5.60
N GLU A 130 -4.69 32.65 -4.40
CA GLU A 130 -5.60 33.45 -3.58
C GLU A 130 -4.99 34.80 -3.19
N GLN A 131 -3.70 34.84 -2.82
CA GLN A 131 -3.00 36.11 -2.55
C GLN A 131 -2.92 37.02 -3.78
N ILE A 132 -2.60 36.47 -4.95
CA ILE A 132 -2.56 37.25 -6.19
C ILE A 132 -3.94 37.81 -6.54
N LEU A 133 -5.00 37.00 -6.41
CA LEU A 133 -6.38 37.43 -6.62
C LEU A 133 -6.77 38.58 -5.69
N ARG A 134 -6.47 38.46 -4.40
CA ARG A 134 -6.74 39.52 -3.42
C ARG A 134 -6.01 40.81 -3.75
N ALA A 135 -4.72 40.74 -4.09
CA ALA A 135 -3.93 41.91 -4.47
C ALA A 135 -4.47 42.62 -5.73
N LEU A 136 -5.03 41.87 -6.68
CA LEU A 136 -5.68 42.44 -7.88
C LEU A 136 -7.04 43.09 -7.56
N GLU A 137 -7.78 42.54 -6.60
CA GLU A 137 -9.03 43.15 -6.13
C GLU A 137 -8.76 44.46 -5.40
N ASP A 138 -7.79 44.46 -4.49
CA ASP A 138 -7.36 45.65 -3.74
C ASP A 138 -6.90 46.77 -4.71
N ASP A 139 -6.08 46.46 -5.73
CA ASP A 139 -5.64 47.45 -6.74
C ASP A 139 -6.82 48.00 -7.58
N LYS A 140 -7.83 47.18 -7.87
CA LYS A 140 -9.04 47.63 -8.58
C LYS A 140 -9.88 48.58 -7.72
N GLU A 141 -10.02 48.30 -6.42
CA GLU A 141 -10.76 49.17 -5.49
C GLU A 141 -10.05 50.52 -5.33
N ASP A 142 -8.73 50.52 -5.19
CA ASP A 142 -7.92 51.73 -5.11
C ASP A 142 -8.04 52.61 -6.36
N ARG A 143 -8.03 52.01 -7.57
CA ARG A 143 -8.25 52.76 -8.82
C ARG A 143 -9.65 53.37 -8.90
N LYS A 144 -10.68 52.67 -8.44
CA LYS A 144 -12.05 53.20 -8.39
C LYS A 144 -12.17 54.37 -7.42
N LEU A 145 -11.56 54.28 -6.24
CA LEU A 145 -11.56 55.36 -5.25
C LEU A 145 -10.81 56.61 -5.74
N ARG A 146 -9.70 56.44 -6.45
CA ARG A 146 -8.92 57.56 -7.02
C ARG A 146 -9.62 58.23 -8.20
N SER A 147 -10.25 57.47 -9.08
CA SER A 147 -11.04 58.02 -10.20
C SER A 147 -12.32 58.72 -9.72
N GLY A 148 -12.99 58.19 -8.70
CA GLY A 148 -14.18 58.83 -8.10
C GLY A 148 -13.88 60.15 -7.39
N LYS A 149 -12.71 60.28 -6.73
CA LYS A 149 -12.29 61.54 -6.09
C LYS A 149 -11.83 62.61 -7.09
N ALA A 150 -11.29 62.23 -8.24
CA ALA A 150 -10.83 63.17 -9.26
C ALA A 150 -11.98 63.86 -10.03
N SER A 151 -13.17 63.26 -10.08
CA SER A 151 -14.35 63.83 -10.76
C SER A 151 -15.30 64.63 -9.85
N GLY A 152 -15.03 64.69 -8.54
CA GLY A 152 -15.89 65.40 -7.56
C GLY A 152 -15.40 66.79 -7.15
N ASN A 153 -14.33 67.29 -7.78
CA ASN A 153 -13.73 68.59 -7.45
C ASN A 153 -13.66 69.46 -8.72
N MET A 154 -14.83 69.78 -9.28
CA MET A 154 -15.00 70.80 -10.33
C MET A 154 -16.32 71.52 -10.12
#